data_AF-A0A814MR49-F1
#
_entry.id   AF-A0A814MR49-F1
#
_cell.length_a   1.000
_cell.length_b   1.000
_cell.length_c   1.000
_cell.angle_alpha   90.00
_cell.angle_beta   90.00
_cell.angle_gamma   90.00
#
_symmetry.space_group_name_H-M   'P 1'
#
loop_
_entity.id
_entity.type
_entity.pdbx_description
1 polymer ?
#
loop_
_entity_poly.entity_id
_entity_poly.type
_entity_poly.pdbx_seq_one_letter_code
_entity_poly.pdbx_strand_id
1 'polypeptide(L)'
;MKRFQYGLPIEDEPRKDRPCNLNKNRQRKWKDYAENRVGSNQRKLAAKFKVSRSYIRRNLEKLGLGYYKRRRAPKYTSQQLEQIPGKCQKLRRKITDPEIFIIMDNEKYFSFSGDNMPSNAGFWSADKEHVSPEVNFKSKQKFAPKILVRLAISSKGISAPYLGTAKGSAANGDIYIKQCLQKLLTFIYEHHQDD
;
A
#
# COMPACT_ATOMS: atom_id res chain seq x y z
N MET A 1 48.70 4.95 -33.51
CA MET A 1 48.84 4.27 -34.82
C MET A 1 48.63 2.75 -34.78
N LYS A 2 48.91 2.02 -33.68
CA LYS A 2 48.78 0.54 -33.67
C LYS A 2 47.34 0.02 -33.91
N ARG A 3 46.30 0.62 -33.35
CA ARG A 3 44.90 0.13 -33.51
C ARG A 3 44.42 0.09 -34.97
N PHE A 4 44.79 1.09 -35.78
CA PHE A 4 44.44 1.17 -37.20
C PHE A 4 45.13 0.12 -38.07
N GLN A 5 46.34 -0.32 -37.69
CA GLN A 5 47.08 -1.37 -38.42
C GLN A 5 46.47 -2.77 -38.22
N TYR A 6 45.71 -2.99 -37.14
CA TYR A 6 45.09 -4.28 -36.81
C TYR A 6 43.57 -4.33 -37.11
N GLY A 7 43.00 -3.30 -37.76
CA GLY A 7 41.56 -3.26 -38.08
C GLY A 7 40.64 -3.26 -36.86
N LEU A 8 41.15 -2.87 -35.68
CA LEU A 8 40.36 -2.86 -34.45
C LEU A 8 39.45 -1.61 -34.42
N PRO A 9 38.21 -1.74 -33.90
CA PRO A 9 37.26 -0.63 -33.83
C PRO A 9 37.82 0.56 -33.04
N ILE A 10 37.40 1.77 -33.42
CA ILE A 10 37.80 3.03 -32.76
C ILE A 10 37.23 3.12 -31.34
N GLU A 11 36.11 2.44 -31.10
CA GLU A 11 35.43 2.41 -29.81
C GLU A 11 36.31 1.77 -28.75
N ASP A 12 36.36 2.40 -27.58
CA ASP A 12 37.06 1.84 -26.44
C ASP A 12 36.34 0.58 -25.98
N GLU A 13 37.11 -0.51 -25.82
CA GLU A 13 36.60 -1.70 -25.17
C GLU A 13 36.05 -1.37 -23.77
N PRO A 14 34.99 -2.08 -23.32
CA PRO A 14 34.45 -1.90 -21.98
C PRO A 14 35.57 -2.00 -20.95
N ARG A 15 35.82 -0.89 -20.25
CA ARG A 15 36.83 -0.86 -19.18
C ARG A 15 36.48 -1.96 -18.18
N LYS A 16 37.45 -2.83 -17.88
CA LYS A 16 37.25 -3.91 -16.90
C LYS A 16 36.79 -3.29 -15.58
N ASP A 17 35.59 -3.70 -15.16
CA ASP A 17 35.01 -3.35 -13.87
C ASP A 17 35.99 -3.63 -12.72
N ARG A 18 35.83 -2.90 -11.61
CA ARG A 18 36.59 -3.17 -10.39
C ARG A 18 36.46 -4.66 -10.02
N PRO A 19 37.56 -5.39 -9.82
CA PRO A 19 37.51 -6.82 -9.55
C PRO A 19 36.63 -7.09 -8.33
N CYS A 20 35.62 -7.94 -8.53
CA CYS A 20 34.72 -8.34 -7.47
C CYS A 20 35.38 -9.48 -6.68
N ASN A 21 35.97 -9.18 -5.53
CA ASN A 21 36.57 -10.19 -4.63
C ASN A 21 35.50 -11.08 -3.93
N LEU A 22 34.25 -11.08 -4.42
CA LEU A 22 33.17 -11.88 -3.87
C LEU A 22 33.17 -13.26 -4.52
N ASN A 23 33.66 -14.26 -3.79
CA ASN A 23 33.58 -15.67 -4.18
C ASN A 23 32.10 -16.05 -4.46
N LYS A 24 31.85 -16.85 -5.51
CA LYS A 24 30.53 -17.43 -5.85
C LYS A 24 29.83 -18.03 -4.64
N ASN A 25 30.56 -18.68 -3.73
CA ASN A 25 30.00 -19.26 -2.51
C ASN A 25 29.45 -18.18 -1.55
N ARG A 26 30.11 -17.02 -1.45
CA ARG A 26 29.62 -15.89 -0.66
C ARG A 26 28.41 -15.23 -1.33
N GLN A 27 28.41 -15.10 -2.67
CA GLN A 27 27.26 -14.59 -3.43
C GLN A 27 26.00 -15.43 -3.20
N ARG A 28 26.13 -16.76 -3.31
CA ARG A 28 25.03 -17.69 -3.04
C ARG A 28 24.51 -17.52 -1.62
N LYS A 29 25.40 -17.51 -0.62
CA LYS A 29 25.00 -17.25 0.78
C LYS A 29 24.26 -15.93 0.92
N TRP A 30 24.69 -14.86 0.25
CA TRP A 30 24.02 -13.56 0.33
C TRP A 30 22.62 -13.59 -0.27
N LYS A 31 22.47 -14.25 -1.43
CA LYS A 31 21.18 -14.48 -2.07
C LYS A 31 20.25 -15.26 -1.13
N ASP A 32 20.72 -16.38 -0.58
CA ASP A 32 19.93 -17.24 0.33
C ASP A 32 19.46 -16.49 1.59
N TYR A 33 20.23 -15.50 2.07
CA TYR A 33 19.90 -14.68 3.24
C TYR A 33 18.97 -13.50 2.93
N ALA A 34 18.96 -13.00 1.69
CA ALA A 34 18.23 -11.80 1.32
C ALA A 34 16.92 -12.09 0.56
N GLU A 35 16.94 -13.10 -0.31
CA GLU A 35 15.82 -13.44 -1.18
C GLU A 35 14.63 -13.96 -0.37
N ASN A 36 13.45 -13.38 -0.61
CA ASN A 36 12.17 -13.78 0.02
C ASN A 36 12.16 -13.80 1.56
N ARG A 37 13.10 -13.12 2.22
CA ARG A 37 13.15 -13.03 3.69
C ARG A 37 12.70 -11.66 4.19
N VAL A 38 11.91 -11.67 5.26
CA VAL A 38 11.51 -10.46 5.97
C VAL A 38 12.55 -10.13 7.05
N GLY A 39 12.90 -8.85 7.20
CA GLY A 39 13.80 -8.38 8.27
C GLY A 39 15.30 -8.46 7.95
N SER A 40 15.65 -8.92 6.74
CA SER A 40 17.02 -8.89 6.20
C SER A 40 17.40 -7.48 5.76
N ASN A 41 17.78 -6.62 6.71
CA ASN A 41 18.32 -5.28 6.41
C ASN A 41 19.78 -5.39 5.93
N GLN A 42 20.18 -4.56 4.97
CA GLN A 42 21.57 -4.38 4.52
C GLN A 42 22.56 -4.19 5.69
N ARG A 43 22.15 -3.50 6.77
CA ARG A 43 22.99 -3.35 7.98
C ARG A 43 23.25 -4.69 8.69
N LYS A 44 22.22 -5.53 8.83
CA LYS A 44 22.35 -6.87 9.44
C LYS A 44 23.20 -7.79 8.57
N LEU A 45 23.04 -7.72 7.25
CA LEU A 45 23.87 -8.46 6.30
C LEU A 45 25.33 -7.99 6.36
N ALA A 46 25.57 -6.68 6.38
CA ALA A 46 26.88 -6.07 6.51
C ALA A 46 27.61 -6.54 7.79
N ALA A 47 26.93 -6.48 8.94
CA ALA A 47 27.47 -6.97 10.21
C ALA A 47 27.77 -8.47 10.17
N LYS A 48 26.84 -9.28 9.65
CA LYS A 48 26.98 -10.73 9.56
C LYS A 48 28.14 -11.17 8.66
N PHE A 49 28.31 -10.49 7.53
CA PHE A 49 29.35 -10.83 6.56
C PHE A 49 30.63 -10.00 6.71
N LYS A 50 30.70 -9.15 7.75
CA LYS A 50 31.85 -8.27 8.06
C LYS A 50 32.28 -7.43 6.85
N VAL A 51 31.32 -6.82 6.16
CA VAL A 51 31.53 -5.98 4.98
C VAL A 51 30.77 -4.67 5.09
N SER A 52 31.11 -3.68 4.27
CA SER A 52 30.39 -2.41 4.26
C SER A 52 28.98 -2.55 3.67
N ARG A 53 28.07 -1.66 4.10
CA ARG A 53 26.68 -1.61 3.60
C ARG A 53 26.62 -1.37 2.09
N SER A 54 27.44 -0.45 1.57
CA SER A 54 27.51 -0.14 0.14
C SER A 54 27.97 -1.34 -0.67
N TYR A 55 28.86 -2.17 -0.11
CA TYR A 55 29.30 -3.41 -0.73
C TYR A 55 28.19 -4.46 -0.78
N ILE A 56 27.34 -4.57 0.26
CA ILE A 56 26.13 -5.41 0.22
C ILE A 56 25.16 -4.93 -0.87
N ARG A 57 24.81 -3.63 -0.87
CA ARG A 57 23.85 -3.05 -1.83
C ARG A 57 24.23 -3.35 -3.28
N ARG A 58 25.47 -3.00 -3.66
CA ARG A 58 25.97 -3.17 -5.02
C ARG A 58 25.91 -4.64 -5.49
N ASN A 59 26.24 -5.58 -4.60
CA ASN A 59 26.22 -6.99 -4.95
C ASN A 59 24.80 -7.58 -4.98
N LEU A 60 23.87 -7.12 -4.13
CA LEU A 60 22.46 -7.49 -4.24
C LEU A 60 21.87 -7.00 -5.56
N GLU A 61 22.19 -5.78 -5.98
CA GLU A 61 21.78 -5.23 -7.29
C GLU A 61 22.37 -6.07 -8.45
N LYS A 62 23.66 -6.44 -8.38
CA LYS A 62 24.28 -7.36 -9.36
C LYS A 62 23.63 -8.76 -9.39
N LEU A 63 23.01 -9.20 -8.29
CA LEU A 63 22.26 -10.46 -8.20
C LEU A 63 20.78 -10.30 -8.64
N GLY A 64 20.36 -9.12 -9.11
CA GLY A 64 18.99 -8.83 -9.51
C GLY A 64 18.02 -8.60 -8.34
N LEU A 65 18.53 -8.44 -7.12
CA LEU A 65 17.70 -8.27 -5.92
C LEU A 65 17.47 -6.79 -5.63
N GLY A 66 16.24 -6.34 -5.84
CA GLY A 66 15.75 -5.01 -5.46
C GLY A 66 15.15 -4.99 -4.05
N TYR A 67 15.13 -3.81 -3.42
CA TYR A 67 14.38 -3.60 -2.18
C TYR A 67 12.96 -3.12 -2.49
N TYR A 68 11.97 -3.87 -2.04
CA TYR A 68 10.56 -3.53 -2.22
C TYR A 68 9.88 -3.31 -0.86
N LYS A 69 9.07 -2.25 -0.76
CA LYS A 69 8.23 -2.02 0.41
C LYS A 69 7.08 -3.03 0.41
N ARG A 70 6.87 -3.70 1.55
CA ARG A 70 5.72 -4.62 1.72
C ARG A 70 4.41 -3.83 1.57
N ARG A 71 3.46 -4.39 0.84
CA ARG A 71 2.11 -3.83 0.72
C ARG A 71 1.34 -4.09 2.01
N ARG A 72 0.47 -3.15 2.38
CA ARG A 72 -0.47 -3.36 3.50
C ARG A 72 -1.51 -4.39 3.05
N ALA A 73 -1.78 -5.37 3.89
CA ALA A 73 -2.83 -6.36 3.68
C ALA A 73 -3.58 -6.56 5.00
N PRO A 74 -4.89 -6.86 4.97
CA PRO A 74 -5.64 -7.29 6.14
C PRO A 74 -4.99 -8.54 6.77
N LYS A 75 -5.04 -8.64 8.10
CA LYS A 75 -4.54 -9.81 8.82
C LYS A 75 -5.63 -10.88 8.86
N TYR A 76 -5.72 -11.68 7.80
CA TYR A 76 -6.66 -12.79 7.74
C TYR A 76 -6.29 -13.91 8.71
N THR A 77 -7.30 -14.56 9.27
CA THR A 77 -7.14 -15.84 9.98
C THR A 77 -7.00 -16.98 8.97
N SER A 78 -6.45 -18.13 9.40
CA SER A 78 -6.32 -19.31 8.53
C SER A 78 -7.67 -19.76 7.96
N GLN A 79 -8.72 -19.72 8.78
CA GLN A 79 -10.10 -20.03 8.37
C GLN A 79 -10.63 -19.05 7.31
N GLN A 80 -10.34 -17.75 7.44
CA GLN A 80 -10.75 -16.77 6.45
C GLN A 80 -10.04 -17.01 5.11
N LEU A 81 -8.75 -17.32 5.12
CA LEU A 81 -7.97 -17.59 3.91
C LEU A 81 -8.50 -18.81 3.14
N GLU A 82 -8.97 -19.84 3.86
CA GLU A 82 -9.58 -21.02 3.25
C GLU A 82 -10.96 -20.71 2.64
N GLN A 83 -11.77 -19.89 3.32
CA GLN A 83 -13.13 -19.59 2.87
C GLN A 83 -13.22 -18.57 1.73
N ILE A 84 -12.30 -17.60 1.67
CA ILE A 84 -12.36 -16.49 0.70
C ILE A 84 -12.42 -16.99 -0.75
N PRO A 85 -11.55 -17.90 -1.23
CA PRO A 85 -11.60 -18.38 -2.61
C PRO A 85 -12.96 -18.99 -2.99
N GLY A 86 -13.52 -19.83 -2.11
CA GLY A 86 -14.83 -20.45 -2.35
C GLY A 86 -15.97 -19.43 -2.38
N LYS A 87 -15.96 -18.44 -1.48
CA LYS A 87 -16.94 -17.34 -1.48
C LYS A 87 -16.82 -16.48 -2.73
N CYS A 88 -15.60 -16.12 -3.15
CA CYS A 88 -15.34 -15.37 -4.37
C CYS A 88 -15.80 -16.13 -5.62
N GLN A 89 -15.57 -17.44 -5.70
CA GLN A 89 -16.02 -18.25 -6.84
C GLN A 89 -17.56 -18.31 -6.92
N LYS A 90 -18.23 -18.54 -5.78
CA LYS A 90 -19.70 -18.54 -5.71
C LYS A 90 -20.27 -17.19 -6.10
N LEU A 91 -19.70 -16.10 -5.57
CA LEU A 91 -20.11 -14.74 -5.89
C LEU A 91 -19.92 -14.46 -7.38
N ARG A 92 -18.77 -14.80 -7.97
CA ARG A 92 -18.51 -14.63 -9.41
C ARG A 92 -19.56 -15.30 -10.28
N ARG A 93 -19.97 -16.53 -9.95
CA ARG A 93 -21.00 -17.25 -10.73
C ARG A 93 -22.37 -16.58 -10.69
N LYS A 94 -22.69 -15.89 -9.58
CA LYS A 94 -23.95 -15.17 -9.43
C LYS A 94 -23.92 -13.80 -10.10
N ILE A 95 -22.85 -13.02 -9.92
CA ILE A 95 -22.76 -11.66 -10.48
C ILE A 95 -22.74 -11.66 -12.02
N THR A 96 -22.36 -12.77 -12.66
CA THR A 96 -22.42 -12.89 -14.12
C THR A 96 -23.82 -13.11 -14.67
N ASP A 97 -24.81 -13.37 -13.81
CA ASP A 97 -26.21 -13.47 -14.18
C ASP A 97 -26.75 -12.07 -14.50
N PRO A 98 -27.31 -11.83 -15.71
CA PRO A 98 -27.86 -10.53 -16.07
C PRO A 98 -29.07 -10.10 -15.21
N GLU A 99 -29.74 -11.04 -14.53
CA GLU A 99 -30.86 -10.74 -13.62
C GLU A 99 -30.39 -10.29 -12.22
N ILE A 100 -29.10 -10.41 -11.92
CA ILE A 100 -28.56 -10.05 -10.62
C ILE A 100 -27.91 -8.67 -10.69
N PHE A 101 -28.50 -7.70 -10.01
CA PHE A 101 -27.87 -6.41 -9.73
C PHE A 101 -27.30 -6.37 -8.31
N ILE A 102 -26.34 -5.47 -8.09
CA ILE A 102 -25.65 -5.32 -6.81
C ILE A 102 -25.77 -3.89 -6.33
N ILE A 103 -26.29 -3.74 -5.12
CA ILE A 103 -26.17 -2.51 -4.35
C ILE A 103 -25.12 -2.76 -3.27
N MET A 104 -24.07 -1.96 -3.29
CA MET A 104 -23.01 -1.98 -2.29
C MET A 104 -23.21 -0.82 -1.34
N ASP A 105 -23.21 -1.07 -0.04
CA ASP A 105 -23.16 -0.01 0.97
C ASP A 105 -21.87 -0.11 1.79
N ASN A 106 -21.43 1.04 2.31
CA ASN A 106 -20.37 1.05 3.31
C ASN A 106 -20.40 2.35 4.13
N GLU A 107 -19.69 2.31 5.25
CA GLU A 107 -19.44 3.44 6.14
C GLU A 107 -17.99 3.91 6.04
N LYS A 108 -17.79 5.23 6.02
CA LYS A 108 -16.45 5.82 6.04
C LYS A 108 -16.40 7.05 6.93
N TYR A 109 -15.34 7.13 7.73
CA TYR A 109 -15.05 8.31 8.52
C TYR A 109 -14.17 9.29 7.74
N PHE A 110 -14.56 10.57 7.76
CA PHE A 110 -13.80 11.67 7.18
C PHE A 110 -13.37 12.64 8.28
N SER A 111 -12.07 12.87 8.41
CA SER A 111 -11.49 13.82 9.37
C SER A 111 -11.46 15.23 8.80
N PHE A 112 -11.78 16.24 9.59
CA PHE A 112 -11.71 17.65 9.17
C PHE A 112 -10.27 18.17 9.01
N SER A 113 -9.31 17.59 9.72
CA SER A 113 -7.91 18.04 9.74
C SER A 113 -7.09 17.67 8.50
N GLY A 114 -7.65 16.90 7.56
CA GLY A 114 -6.94 16.47 6.35
C GLY A 114 -5.68 15.63 6.62
N ASP A 115 -5.49 15.10 7.83
CA ASP A 115 -4.24 14.43 8.25
C ASP A 115 -3.87 13.20 7.42
N ASN A 116 -4.85 12.61 6.74
CA ASN A 116 -4.65 11.46 5.87
C ASN A 116 -4.23 11.84 4.43
N MET A 117 -4.14 13.14 4.11
CA MET A 117 -3.67 13.63 2.81
C MET A 117 -2.13 13.67 2.82
N PRO A 118 -1.44 12.84 2.01
CA PRO A 118 0.03 12.71 2.07
C PRO A 118 0.80 13.99 1.72
N SER A 119 0.17 14.90 0.97
CA SER A 119 0.84 16.04 0.34
C SER A 119 1.20 17.19 1.29
N ASN A 120 0.57 17.28 2.46
CA ASN A 120 0.65 18.49 3.31
C ASN A 120 1.39 18.28 4.64
N ALA A 121 2.16 17.19 4.77
CA ALA A 121 2.82 16.83 6.04
C ALA A 121 4.34 17.09 6.06
N GLY A 122 4.91 17.58 4.96
CA GLY A 122 6.32 17.94 4.87
C GLY A 122 6.56 19.41 5.18
N PHE A 123 7.78 19.75 5.57
CA PHE A 123 8.27 21.13 5.67
C PHE A 123 9.64 21.22 4.99
N TRP A 124 9.97 22.41 4.50
CA TRP A 124 11.29 22.72 3.95
C TRP A 124 12.09 23.47 5.00
N SER A 125 13.36 23.13 5.19
CA SER A 125 14.28 23.92 6.01
C SER A 125 15.70 23.82 5.45
N ALA A 126 16.44 24.93 5.53
CA ALA A 126 17.88 24.97 5.25
C ALA A 126 18.70 24.34 6.39
N ASP A 127 18.17 24.38 7.62
CA ASP A 127 18.78 23.79 8.81
C ASP A 127 17.69 23.14 9.65
N LYS A 128 17.72 21.80 9.75
CA LYS A 128 16.70 21.03 10.46
C LYS A 128 16.84 21.15 12.00
N GLU A 129 18.04 21.42 12.50
CA GLU A 129 18.33 21.37 13.93
C GLU A 129 17.80 22.62 14.66
N HIS A 130 17.65 23.74 13.95
CA HIS A 130 17.17 25.01 14.49
C HIS A 130 15.70 25.33 14.12
N VAL A 131 14.94 24.35 13.61
CA VAL A 131 13.51 24.55 13.29
C VAL A 131 12.68 24.57 14.56
N SER A 132 11.71 25.49 14.64
CA SER A 132 10.79 25.55 15.77
C SER A 132 10.05 24.22 15.97
N PRO A 133 9.79 23.80 17.21
CA PRO A 133 9.09 22.54 17.49
C PRO A 133 7.73 22.42 16.80
N GLU A 134 7.00 23.52 16.61
CA GLU A 134 5.71 23.54 15.93
C GLU A 134 5.79 23.19 14.44
N VAL A 135 6.90 23.50 13.79
CA VAL A 135 7.14 23.15 12.38
C VAL A 135 7.78 21.76 12.27
N ASN A 136 8.65 21.39 13.21
CA ASN A 136 9.34 20.10 13.20
C ASN A 136 8.42 18.95 13.63
N PHE A 137 7.47 19.20 14.54
CA PHE A 137 6.56 18.20 15.08
C PHE A 137 5.11 18.53 14.73
N LYS A 138 4.48 17.65 13.95
CA LYS A 138 3.04 17.69 13.75
C LYS A 138 2.33 17.02 14.93
N SER A 139 1.58 17.79 15.70
CA SER A 139 0.71 17.24 16.74
C SER A 139 -0.41 16.40 16.10
N LYS A 140 -0.73 15.25 16.71
CA LYS A 140 -1.80 14.37 16.23
C LYS A 140 -2.79 14.11 17.36
N GLN A 141 -4.03 14.54 17.17
CA GLN A 141 -5.10 14.21 18.09
C GLN A 141 -5.49 12.73 17.93
N LYS A 142 -5.54 11.97 19.04
CA LYS A 142 -5.92 10.55 19.03
C LYS A 142 -7.34 10.33 18.51
N PHE A 143 -8.26 11.25 18.83
CA PHE A 143 -9.64 11.26 18.38
C PHE A 143 -9.97 12.60 17.72
N ALA A 144 -9.45 12.81 16.51
CA ALA A 144 -9.76 14.00 15.74
C ALA A 144 -11.27 14.08 15.43
N PRO A 145 -11.87 15.29 15.44
CA PRO A 145 -13.21 15.52 14.93
C PRO A 145 -13.36 14.94 13.52
N LYS A 146 -14.40 14.12 13.36
CA LYS A 146 -14.68 13.39 12.13
C LYS A 146 -16.18 13.26 11.92
N ILE A 147 -16.58 13.09 10.68
CA ILE A 147 -17.95 12.75 10.29
C ILE A 147 -17.97 11.30 9.81
N LEU A 148 -19.03 10.59 10.16
CA LEU A 148 -19.36 9.30 9.57
C LEU A 148 -20.24 9.56 8.36
N VAL A 149 -19.84 9.06 7.20
CA VAL A 149 -20.65 9.10 5.99
C VAL A 149 -20.97 7.66 5.63
N ARG A 150 -22.25 7.38 5.42
CA ARG A 150 -22.71 6.13 4.84
C ARG A 150 -23.44 6.44 3.54
N LEU A 151 -23.18 5.63 2.53
CA LEU A 151 -23.87 5.69 1.24
C LEU A 151 -23.98 4.29 0.64
N ALA A 152 -25.01 4.08 -0.16
CA ALA A 152 -25.14 2.94 -1.03
C ALA A 152 -24.88 3.37 -2.48
N ILE A 153 -24.31 2.47 -3.27
CA ILE A 153 -23.98 2.68 -4.67
C ILE A 153 -24.34 1.44 -5.47
N SER A 154 -24.82 1.66 -6.69
CA SER A 154 -25.07 0.62 -7.69
C SER A 154 -24.62 1.09 -9.06
N SER A 155 -24.83 0.28 -10.10
CA SER A 155 -24.65 0.70 -11.49
C SER A 155 -25.59 1.83 -11.92
N LYS A 156 -26.71 2.04 -11.22
CA LYS A 156 -27.76 3.01 -11.58
C LYS A 156 -27.69 4.33 -10.81
N GLY A 157 -26.89 4.41 -9.75
CA GLY A 157 -26.76 5.66 -9.00
C GLY A 157 -26.14 5.50 -7.62
N ILE A 158 -26.30 6.56 -6.82
CA ILE A 158 -25.80 6.67 -5.45
C ILE A 158 -26.97 7.13 -4.58
N SER A 159 -27.14 6.49 -3.41
CA SER A 159 -28.18 6.86 -2.45
C SER A 159 -27.91 8.23 -1.82
N ALA A 160 -28.95 8.85 -1.28
CA ALA A 160 -28.77 9.96 -0.35
C ALA A 160 -27.84 9.54 0.81
N PRO A 161 -26.82 10.35 1.16
CA PRO A 161 -25.90 9.98 2.23
C PRO A 161 -26.58 10.09 3.60
N TYR A 162 -26.16 9.23 4.52
CA TYR A 162 -26.35 9.44 5.95
C TYR A 162 -25.10 10.08 6.53
N LEU A 163 -25.29 11.19 7.26
CA LEU A 163 -24.23 11.95 7.91
C LEU A 163 -24.36 11.82 9.43
N GLY A 164 -23.47 11.05 10.04
CA GLY A 164 -23.36 10.91 11.48
C GLY A 164 -22.24 11.78 12.05
N THR A 165 -22.46 12.39 13.21
CA THR A 165 -21.42 13.12 13.94
C THR A 165 -20.64 12.16 14.84
N ALA A 166 -19.30 12.20 14.81
CA ALA A 166 -18.48 11.34 15.67
C ALA A 166 -18.38 11.78 17.14
N LYS A 167 -19.16 12.79 17.56
CA LYS A 167 -19.33 13.14 18.98
C LYS A 167 -20.32 12.21 19.71
N GLY A 168 -20.98 11.27 19.01
CA GLY A 168 -21.89 10.28 19.57
C GLY A 168 -21.41 8.84 19.41
N SER A 169 -22.19 7.90 19.93
CA SER A 169 -22.01 6.46 19.77
C SER A 169 -21.84 6.10 18.28
N ALA A 170 -20.90 5.20 17.97
CA ALA A 170 -20.80 4.61 16.63
C ALA A 170 -22.17 4.13 16.14
N ALA A 171 -22.42 4.13 14.82
CA ALA A 171 -23.70 3.72 14.25
C ALA A 171 -24.16 2.40 14.89
N ASN A 172 -25.17 2.49 15.76
CA ASN A 172 -25.75 1.34 16.43
C ASN A 172 -26.84 0.76 15.52
N GLY A 173 -27.31 -0.45 15.85
CA GLY A 173 -28.36 -1.11 15.06
C GLY A 173 -29.61 -0.25 14.90
N ASP A 174 -29.97 0.52 15.94
CA ASP A 174 -31.16 1.38 15.91
C ASP A 174 -31.03 2.55 14.94
N ILE A 175 -29.89 3.25 14.94
CA ILE A 175 -29.59 4.32 13.98
C ILE A 175 -29.59 3.75 12.57
N TYR A 176 -29.01 2.56 12.39
CA TYR A 176 -29.01 1.90 11.09
C TYR A 176 -30.44 1.63 10.60
N ILE A 177 -31.28 1.00 11.41
CA ILE A 177 -32.66 0.65 11.02
C ILE A 177 -33.47 1.93 10.76
N LYS A 178 -33.38 2.93 11.64
CA LYS A 178 -34.23 4.12 11.55
C LYS A 178 -33.78 5.10 10.46
N GLN A 179 -32.48 5.26 10.23
CA GLN A 179 -31.96 6.35 9.39
C GLN A 179 -31.24 5.84 8.14
N CYS A 180 -30.54 4.72 8.22
CA CYS A 180 -29.77 4.18 7.10
C CYS A 180 -30.62 3.30 6.19
N LEU A 181 -31.40 2.38 6.77
CA LEU A 181 -32.21 1.42 6.02
C LEU A 181 -33.31 2.12 5.23
N GLN A 182 -33.97 3.14 5.81
CA GLN A 182 -34.96 3.94 5.10
C GLN A 182 -34.38 4.57 3.84
N LYS A 183 -33.18 5.16 3.91
CA LYS A 183 -32.50 5.75 2.75
C LYS A 183 -32.12 4.71 1.69
N LEU A 184 -31.70 3.52 2.12
CA LEU A 184 -31.41 2.42 1.21
C LEU A 184 -32.68 1.93 0.50
N LEU A 185 -33.79 1.80 1.22
CA LEU A 185 -35.09 1.41 0.65
C LEU A 185 -35.57 2.46 -0.36
N THR A 186 -35.51 3.74 -0.02
CA THR A 186 -35.82 4.83 -0.97
C THR A 186 -34.98 4.72 -2.23
N PHE A 187 -33.67 4.49 -2.10
CA PHE A 187 -32.78 4.31 -3.24
C PHE A 187 -33.14 3.09 -4.10
N ILE A 188 -33.54 1.97 -3.47
CA ILE A 188 -34.02 0.78 -4.18
C ILE A 188 -35.29 1.10 -4.95
N TYR A 189 -36.28 1.76 -4.34
CA TYR A 189 -37.52 2.13 -5.03
C TYR A 189 -37.29 3.14 -6.16
N GLU A 190 -36.39 4.11 -5.99
CA GLU A 190 -36.16 5.14 -7.01
C GLU A 190 -35.35 4.63 -8.22
N HIS A 191 -34.40 3.71 -8.00
CA HIS A 191 -33.45 3.30 -9.03
C HIS A 191 -33.60 1.85 -9.49
N HIS A 192 -34.24 0.99 -8.71
CA HIS A 192 -34.23 -0.47 -8.88
C HIS A 192 -35.63 -1.11 -8.74
N GLN A 193 -36.71 -0.33 -8.94
CA GLN A 193 -38.07 -0.87 -8.82
C GLN A 193 -38.41 -1.92 -9.90
N ASP A 194 -37.80 -1.80 -11.07
CA ASP A 194 -38.06 -2.66 -12.24
C ASP A 194 -36.97 -3.73 -12.47
N ASP A 195 -36.05 -3.90 -11.51
CA ASP A 195 -35.02 -4.96 -11.52
C ASP A 195 -35.45 -6.17 -10.67
#